data_AF-K9QIM6-F1
#
_entry.id   AF-K9QIM6-F1
#
_cell.length_a   1.000
_cell.length_b   1.000
_cell.length_c   1.000
_cell.angle_alpha   90.00
_cell.angle_beta   90.00
_cell.angle_gamma   90.00
#
_symmetry.space_group_name_H-M   'P 1'
#
loop_
_entity.id
_entity.type
_entity.pdbx_description
1 polymer ?
#
loop_
_entity_poly.entity_id
_entity_poly.type
_entity_poly.pdbx_seq_one_letter_code
_entity_poly.pdbx_strand_id
1 'polypeptide(L)' 'MFDFIDMPDKTETRRTTIVLPAKVYELLERRADIEGRPTANLAAYVVELYIRETFPEEFPNPYRK' A
#
# COMPACT_ATOMS: atom_id res chain seq x y z
N MET A 1 28.63 -15.34 -2.48
CA MET A 1 27.60 -15.85 -1.57
C MET A 1 26.45 -14.87 -1.70
N PHE A 2 25.43 -15.21 -2.49
CA PHE A 2 24.26 -14.34 -2.63
C PHE A 2 23.44 -14.51 -1.37
N ASP A 3 23.30 -13.44 -0.59
CA ASP A 3 22.35 -13.41 0.52
C ASP A 3 20.98 -13.72 -0.07
N PHE A 4 20.37 -14.78 0.46
CA PHE A 4 18.96 -15.04 0.28
C PHE A 4 18.24 -13.80 0.79
N ILE A 5 17.69 -13.00 -0.12
CA ILE A 5 16.65 -12.04 0.24
C ILE A 5 15.56 -12.93 0.83
N ASP A 6 15.47 -12.94 2.15
CA ASP A 6 14.36 -13.51 2.90
C ASP A 6 13.12 -12.80 2.39
N MET A 7 12.46 -13.39 1.39
CA MET A 7 11.17 -12.91 0.91
C MET A 7 10.26 -13.03 2.13
N PRO A 8 9.74 -11.92 2.68
CA PRO A 8 8.85 -12.02 3.82
C PRO A 8 7.72 -12.97 3.46
N ASP A 9 7.43 -13.90 4.38
CA ASP A 9 6.42 -14.93 4.20
C ASP A 9 5.15 -14.31 3.59
N LYS A 10 4.59 -14.94 2.56
CA LYS A 10 3.59 -14.40 1.63
C LYS A 10 2.26 -14.01 2.29
N THR A 11 2.20 -14.10 3.62
CA THR A 11 1.06 -13.87 4.51
C THR A 11 1.33 -12.91 5.68
N GLU A 12 2.56 -12.42 5.86
CA GLU A 12 2.87 -11.49 6.96
C GLU A 12 2.50 -10.05 6.60
N THR A 13 1.38 -9.58 7.14
CA THR A 13 1.07 -8.14 7.16
C THR A 13 1.89 -7.44 8.24
N ARG A 14 2.59 -6.36 7.86
CA ARG A 14 3.33 -5.51 8.81
C ARG A 14 2.61 -4.18 9.01
N ARG A 15 2.57 -3.69 10.24
CA ARG A 15 1.96 -2.40 10.60
C ARG A 15 3.02 -1.30 10.64
N THR A 16 2.68 -0.14 10.10
CA THR A 16 3.48 1.09 10.24
C THR A 16 2.58 2.26 10.62
N THR A 17 3.18 3.35 11.11
CA THR A 17 2.50 4.62 11.41
C THR A 17 2.93 5.66 10.38
N ILE A 18 1.96 6.30 9.73
CA ILE A 18 2.19 7.37 8.75
C ILE A 18 1.75 8.70 9.33
N VAL A 19 2.53 9.75 9.06
CA VAL A 19 2.21 11.14 9.40
C VAL A 19 2.02 11.90 8.11
N LEU A 20 0.87 12.57 7.95
CA LEU A 20 0.51 13.31 6.75
C LEU A 20 0.26 14.78 7.07
N PRO A 21 0.50 15.71 6.13
CA PRO A 21 0.03 17.08 6.27
C PRO A 21 -1.48 17.12 6.53
N ALA A 22 -1.93 18.01 7.41
CA ALA A 22 -3.32 18.06 7.86
C ALA A 22 -4.32 18.09 6.71
N LYS A 23 -4.06 18.91 5.67
CA LYS A 23 -4.96 19.01 4.51
C LYS A 23 -5.02 17.72 3.70
N VAL A 24 -3.93 16.98 3.61
CA VAL A 24 -3.87 15.69 2.90
C VAL A 24 -4.68 14.65 3.67
N TYR A 25 -4.56 14.61 5.00
CA TYR A 25 -5.34 13.70 5.84
C TYR A 25 -6.84 13.97 5.74
N GLU A 26 -7.27 15.23 5.80
CA GLU A 26 -8.68 15.62 5.65
C GLU A 26 -9.27 15.15 4.30
N LEU A 27 -8.52 15.30 3.22
CA LEU A 27 -8.94 14.84 1.89
C LEU A 27 -8.98 13.30 1.80
N LEU A 28 -8.05 12.63 2.47
CA LEU A 28 -8.04 11.17 2.57
C LEU A 28 -9.27 10.66 3.32
N GLU A 29 -9.61 11.25 4.47
CA GLU A 29 -10.81 10.92 5.24
C GLU A 29 -12.08 11.11 4.41
N ARG A 30 -12.23 12.28 3.78
CA ARG A 30 -13.37 12.56 2.91
C ARG A 30 -13.51 11.54 1.79
N ARG A 31 -12.38 11.12 1.20
CA ARG A 31 -12.40 10.12 0.14
C ARG A 31 -12.77 8.73 0.67
N ALA A 32 -12.26 8.36 1.83
CA ALA A 32 -12.58 7.09 2.49
C ALA A 32 -14.08 7.00 2.82
N ASP A 33 -14.67 8.10 3.30
CA ASP A 33 -16.11 8.21 3.57
C ASP A 33 -16.95 8.01 2.30
N ILE A 34 -16.56 8.66 1.19
CA ILE A 34 -17.23 8.51 -0.12
C ILE A 34 -17.19 7.05 -0.60
N GLU A 35 -16.09 6.35 -0.34
CA GLU A 35 -15.91 4.94 -0.72
C GLU A 35 -16.51 3.95 0.29
N GLY A 36 -17.01 4.44 1.44
CA GLY A 36 -17.57 3.61 2.49
C GLY A 36 -16.56 2.66 3.14
N ARG A 37 -15.28 3.05 3.23
CA ARG A 37 -14.21 2.25 3.84
C ARG A 37 -13.41 3.02 4.90
N PRO A 38 -12.75 2.34 5.85
CA PRO A 38 -11.89 3.01 6.82
C PRO A 38 -10.73 3.80 6.17
N THR A 39 -10.42 4.99 6.70
CA THR A 39 -9.31 5.85 6.23
C THR A 39 -7.98 5.10 6.20
N ALA A 40 -7.70 4.26 7.21
CA ALA A 40 -6.49 3.45 7.25
C ALA A 40 -6.37 2.45 6.09
N ASN A 41 -7.50 1.89 5.63
CA ASN A 41 -7.52 0.94 4.51
C ASN A 41 -7.29 1.67 3.18
N LEU A 42 -7.83 2.87 3.01
CA LEU A 42 -7.53 3.71 1.85
C LEU A 42 -6.06 4.13 1.85
N ALA A 43 -5.50 4.54 2.99
CA ALA A 43 -4.07 4.82 3.12
C ALA A 43 -3.21 3.62 2.72
N ALA A 44 -3.52 2.42 3.25
CA ALA A 44 -2.79 1.20 2.91
C ALA A 44 -2.85 0.90 1.41
N TYR A 45 -4.03 1.05 0.80
CA TYR A 45 -4.21 0.88 -0.64
C TYR A 45 -3.38 1.86 -1.48
N VAL A 46 -3.35 3.14 -1.10
CA VAL A 46 -2.55 4.16 -1.81
C VAL A 46 -1.05 3.85 -1.71
N VAL A 47 -0.58 3.45 -0.53
CA VAL A 47 0.81 3.03 -0.34
C VAL A 47 1.13 1.79 -1.18
N GLU A 48 0.26 0.79 -1.17
CA GLU A 48 0.43 -0.42 -1.98
C GLU A 48 0.48 -0.11 -3.48
N LEU A 49 -0.43 0.74 -3.97
CA LEU A 49 -0.46 1.15 -5.37
C LEU A 49 0.85 1.82 -5.78
N TYR A 50 1.35 2.77 -4.98
CA TYR A 50 2.62 3.43 -5.25
C TYR A 50 3.81 2.46 -5.31
N ILE A 51 3.88 1.49 -4.38
CA ILE A 51 4.95 0.48 -4.37
C ILE A 51 4.85 -0.43 -5.60
N ARG A 52 3.65 -0.89 -5.96
CA ARG A 52 3.43 -1.73 -7.15
C ARG A 52 3.79 -1.03 -8.45
N GLU A 53 3.50 0.26 -8.56
CA GLU A 53 3.88 1.08 -9.71
C GLU A 53 5.40 1.31 -9.80
N THR A 54 6.08 1.35 -8.64
CA THR A 54 7.53 1.59 -8.56
C THR A 54 8.36 0.33 -8.84
N PHE A 55 7.87 -0.85 -8.43
CA PHE A 55 8.57 -2.14 -8.56
C PHE A 55 7.72 -3.17 -9.35
N PRO A 56 7.35 -2.89 -10.61
CA PRO A 56 6.43 -3.73 -11.38
C PRO A 56 6.93 -5.18 -11.58
N GLU A 57 8.26 -5.40 -11.57
CA GLU A 57 8.89 -6.72 -11.65
C GLU A 57 8.64 -7.60 -10.42
N GLU A 58 8.50 -7.01 -9.24
CA GLU A 58 8.21 -7.71 -7.98
C GLU A 58 6.71 -8.02 -7.82
N PHE A 59 5.86 -7.31 -8.57
CA PHE A 59 4.40 -7.47 -8.57
C PHE A 59 3.86 -7.77 -9.97
N PRO A 60 4.21 -8.93 -10.58
CA PRO A 60 3.70 -9.29 -11.88
C PRO A 60 2.17 -9.34 -11.83
N ASN A 61 1.52 -8.49 -12.63
CA ASN A 61 0.05 -8.46 -12.71
C ASN A 61 -0.44 -9.78 -13.34
N PRO A 62 -1.10 -10.67 -12.58
CA PRO A 62 -1.51 -11.98 -13.09
C PRO A 62 -2.59 -11.88 -14.19
N TYR A 63 -3.17 -10.69 -14.39
CA TYR A 63 -4.22 -10.41 -15.37
C TYR A 63 -3.74 -9.63 -16.60
N ARG A 64 -2.46 -9.24 -16.66
CA ARG A 64 -1.88 -8.59 -17.86
C ARG A 64 -1.23 -9.68 -18.72
N LYS A 65 -2.03 -10.30 -19.60
CA LYS A 65 -1.54 -11.17 -20.68
C LYS A 65 -0.85 -10.36 -21.77
#